data_AF-A0A285ZDS9-F1
#
_entry.id   AF-A0A285ZDS9-F1
#
_cell.length_a   1.000
_cell.length_b   1.000
_cell.length_c   1.000
_cell.angle_alpha   90.00
_cell.angle_beta   90.00
_cell.angle_gamma   90.00
#
_symmetry.space_group_name_H-M   'P 1'
#
loop_
_entity.id
_entity.type
_entity.pdbx_description
1 polymer ?
#
loop_
_entity_poly.entity_id
_entity_poly.type
_entity_poly.pdbx_seq_one_letter_code
_entity_poly.pdbx_strand_id
1 'polypeptide(L)'
;MTDHTDHDLRARVEANYRADLATLPTALLPALERLADGPRYSLVGLLASVARSPAGELSYDLGLVHGHIFAALQRNELSEAETDALLSFVRELTI
;
A
#
# COMPACT_ATOMS: atom_id res chain seq x y z
N MET A 1 6.86 -31.15 7.22
CA MET A 1 6.56 -30.96 5.78
C MET A 1 5.85 -29.63 5.53
N THR A 2 6.22 -28.59 6.30
CA THR A 2 5.52 -27.29 6.36
C THR A 2 6.40 -26.15 5.86
N ASP A 3 7.73 -26.33 5.84
CA ASP A 3 8.69 -25.30 5.42
C ASP A 3 8.65 -24.94 3.93
N HIS A 4 8.36 -25.89 3.05
CA HIS A 4 8.34 -25.62 1.60
C HIS A 4 7.15 -24.74 1.22
N THR A 5 5.97 -25.02 1.78
CA THR A 5 4.75 -24.24 1.51
C THR A 5 4.87 -22.80 2.01
N ASP A 6 5.49 -22.60 3.18
CA ASP A 6 5.69 -21.26 3.75
C ASP A 6 6.74 -20.46 2.96
N HIS A 7 7.77 -21.12 2.45
CA HIS A 7 8.76 -20.48 1.59
C HIS A 7 8.15 -20.02 0.26
N ASP A 8 7.38 -20.89 -0.40
CA ASP A 8 6.71 -20.59 -1.66
C ASP A 8 5.68 -19.47 -1.51
N LEU A 9 4.97 -19.45 -0.37
CA LEU A 9 4.02 -18.39 -0.05
C LEU A 9 4.74 -17.04 0.13
N ARG A 10 5.82 -16.99 0.91
CA ARG A 10 6.60 -15.76 1.11
C ARG A 10 7.19 -15.25 -0.19
N ALA A 11 7.74 -16.13 -1.02
CA ALA A 11 8.28 -15.76 -2.33
C ALA A 11 7.21 -15.14 -3.23
N ARG A 12 5.98 -15.70 -3.22
CA ARG A 12 4.85 -15.15 -3.99
C ARG A 12 4.38 -13.80 -3.46
N VAL A 13 4.29 -13.64 -2.14
CA VAL A 13 3.92 -12.36 -1.52
C VAL A 13 4.93 -11.27 -1.86
N GLU A 14 6.22 -11.58 -1.80
CA GLU A 14 7.31 -10.67 -2.19
C GLU A 14 7.25 -10.31 -3.68
N ALA A 15 6.98 -11.28 -4.55
CA ALA A 15 6.86 -11.05 -5.98
C ALA A 15 5.68 -10.10 -6.30
N ASN A 16 4.53 -10.31 -5.67
CA ASN A 16 3.36 -9.44 -5.83
C ASN A 16 3.65 -8.03 -5.31
N TYR A 17 4.26 -7.92 -4.12
CA TYR A 17 4.68 -6.63 -3.55
C TYR A 17 5.57 -5.85 -4.52
N ARG A 18 6.60 -6.49 -5.09
CA ARG A 18 7.50 -5.82 -6.06
C ARG A 18 6.77 -5.40 -7.34
N ALA A 19 5.87 -6.24 -7.84
CA ALA A 19 5.08 -5.93 -9.02
C ALA A 19 4.17 -4.73 -8.78
N ASP A 20 3.47 -4.70 -7.65
CA ASP A 20 2.59 -3.58 -7.28
C ASP A 20 3.38 -2.30 -6.99
N LEU A 21 4.51 -2.40 -6.27
CA LEU A 21 5.38 -1.26 -5.98
C LEU A 21 5.88 -0.58 -7.26
N ALA A 22 6.21 -1.37 -8.29
CA ALA A 22 6.67 -0.86 -9.58
C ALA A 22 5.59 -0.07 -10.36
N THR A 23 4.31 -0.20 -9.98
CA THR A 23 3.22 0.58 -10.58
C THR A 23 2.96 1.91 -9.88
N LEU A 24 3.57 2.15 -8.72
CA LEU A 24 3.34 3.34 -7.91
C LEU A 24 4.33 4.47 -8.26
N PRO A 25 3.94 5.74 -8.08
CA PRO A 25 4.85 6.86 -8.24
C PRO A 25 6.07 6.77 -7.32
N THR A 26 7.26 7.01 -7.86
CA THR A 26 8.52 6.93 -7.09
C THR A 26 8.57 7.88 -5.90
N ALA A 27 7.82 8.99 -5.96
CA ALA A 27 7.70 9.95 -4.88
C ALA A 27 7.08 9.36 -3.59
N LEU A 28 6.31 8.27 -3.70
CA LEU A 28 5.69 7.62 -2.54
C LEU A 28 6.61 6.60 -1.86
N LEU A 29 7.66 6.14 -2.54
CA LEU A 29 8.53 5.06 -2.06
C LEU A 29 9.14 5.36 -0.68
N PRO A 30 9.69 6.56 -0.41
CA PRO A 30 10.28 6.85 0.89
C PRO A 30 9.27 6.68 2.05
N ALA A 31 8.03 7.10 1.86
CA ALA A 31 6.97 6.95 2.87
C ALA A 31 6.59 5.48 3.07
N LEU A 32 6.44 4.72 1.98
CA LEU A 32 6.09 3.30 2.03
C LEU A 32 7.19 2.46 2.69
N GLU A 33 8.46 2.77 2.44
CA GLU A 33 9.63 2.07 2.99
C GLU A 33 9.82 2.27 4.50
N ARG A 34 9.11 3.21 5.13
CA ARG A 34 9.12 3.40 6.60
C ARG A 34 8.16 2.48 7.34
N LEU A 35 7.14 1.97 6.66
CA LEU A 35 6.11 1.13 7.26
C LEU A 35 6.66 -0.25 7.60
N ALA A 36 6.17 -0.88 8.67
CA ALA A 36 6.49 -2.29 8.94
C ALA A 36 6.02 -3.20 7.77
N ASP A 37 6.68 -4.35 7.56
CA ASP A 37 6.45 -5.23 6.39
C ASP A 37 4.97 -5.55 6.17
N GLY A 38 4.24 -6.02 7.18
CA GLY A 38 2.80 -6.33 7.03
C GLY A 38 1.98 -5.13 6.52
N PRO A 39 1.94 -4.00 7.26
CA PRO A 39 1.27 -2.78 6.82
C PRO A 39 1.75 -2.25 5.45
N ARG A 40 3.05 -2.33 5.18
CA ARG A 40 3.66 -1.90 3.92
C ARG A 40 3.11 -2.69 2.74
N TYR A 41 3.15 -4.02 2.82
CA TYR A 41 2.75 -4.90 1.72
C TYR A 41 1.25 -4.74 1.45
N SER A 42 0.43 -4.68 2.50
CA SER A 42 -1.01 -4.42 2.36
C SER A 42 -1.29 -3.06 1.72
N LEU A 43 -0.65 -1.98 2.19
CA LEU A 43 -0.90 -0.65 1.65
C LEU A 43 -0.44 -0.53 0.19
N VAL A 44 0.71 -1.10 -0.16
CA VAL A 44 1.20 -1.11 -1.55
C VAL A 44 0.24 -1.85 -2.48
N GLY A 45 -0.24 -3.04 -2.07
CA GLY A 45 -1.22 -3.78 -2.84
C GLY A 45 -2.55 -3.03 -3.00
N LEU A 46 -3.04 -2.38 -1.94
CA LEU A 46 -4.26 -1.57 -1.99
C LEU A 46 -4.10 -0.35 -2.89
N LEU A 47 -2.99 0.40 -2.78
CA LEU A 47 -2.71 1.56 -3.63
C LEU A 47 -2.62 1.16 -5.12
N ALA A 48 -1.95 0.04 -5.41
CA ALA A 48 -1.83 -0.47 -6.77
C ALA A 48 -3.16 -1.02 -7.32
N SER A 49 -3.99 -1.64 -6.45
CA SER A 49 -5.36 -2.05 -6.80
C SER A 49 -6.22 -0.84 -7.17
N VAL A 50 -6.28 0.16 -6.28
CA VAL A 50 -7.07 1.39 -6.48
C VAL A 50 -6.62 2.15 -7.73
N ALA A 51 -5.32 2.18 -8.03
CA ALA A 51 -4.80 2.82 -9.24
C ALA A 51 -5.22 2.13 -10.55
N ARG A 52 -5.63 0.86 -10.51
CA ARG A 52 -6.04 0.08 -11.69
C ARG A 52 -7.55 -0.13 -11.80
N SER A 53 -8.28 0.08 -10.70
CA SER A 53 -9.71 -0.20 -10.62
C SER A 53 -10.56 0.97 -11.12
N PRO A 54 -11.69 0.71 -11.81
CA PRO A 54 -12.61 1.77 -12.23
C PRO A 54 -13.27 2.43 -11.01
N ALA A 55 -13.50 3.74 -11.09
CA ALA A 55 -13.95 4.58 -9.97
C ALA A 55 -15.19 4.05 -9.20
N GLY A 56 -16.10 3.36 -9.89
CA GLY A 56 -17.31 2.77 -9.30
C GLY A 56 -17.08 1.61 -8.34
N GLU A 57 -15.88 1.02 -8.32
CA GLU A 57 -15.53 -0.14 -7.48
C GLU A 57 -14.62 0.25 -6.29
N LEU A 58 -14.24 1.53 -6.18
CA LEU A 58 -13.18 1.97 -5.26
C LEU A 58 -13.64 2.19 -3.82
N SER A 59 -14.94 2.33 -3.54
CA SER A 59 -15.43 2.84 -2.24
C SER A 59 -14.91 2.04 -1.02
N TYR A 60 -14.91 0.70 -1.12
CA TYR A 60 -14.41 -0.15 -0.04
C TYR A 60 -12.88 -0.08 0.10
N ASP A 61 -12.15 -0.21 -1.01
CA ASP A 61 -10.69 -0.18 -1.03
C ASP A 61 -10.12 1.16 -0.58
N LEU A 62 -10.78 2.27 -0.93
CA LEU A 62 -10.43 3.61 -0.46
C LEU A 62 -10.55 3.70 1.06
N GLY A 63 -11.60 3.13 1.65
CA GLY A 63 -11.75 3.07 3.11
C GLY A 63 -10.58 2.34 3.78
N LEU A 64 -10.14 1.22 3.19
CA LEU A 64 -8.99 0.47 3.68
C LEU A 64 -7.67 1.24 3.54
N VAL A 65 -7.44 1.88 2.39
CA VAL A 65 -6.25 2.72 2.16
C VAL A 65 -6.17 3.84 3.21
N HIS A 66 -7.26 4.58 3.41
CA HIS A 66 -7.31 5.63 4.44
C HIS A 66 -7.05 5.07 5.84
N GLY A 67 -7.63 3.92 6.16
CA GLY A 67 -7.41 3.24 7.45
C GLY A 67 -5.93 2.88 7.68
N HIS A 68 -5.26 2.34 6.66
CA HIS A 68 -3.83 2.00 6.73
C HIS A 68 -2.94 3.23 6.91
N ILE A 69 -3.19 4.30 6.14
CA ILE A 69 -2.45 5.56 6.23
C ILE A 69 -2.62 6.17 7.63
N PHE A 70 -3.87 6.29 8.10
CA PHE A 70 -4.15 6.85 9.42
C PHE A 70 -3.54 6.02 10.55
N ALA A 71 -3.63 4.69 10.48
CA ALA A 71 -3.02 3.82 11.47
C ALA A 71 -1.49 3.95 11.49
N ALA A 72 -0.85 4.15 10.34
CA ALA A 72 0.60 4.39 10.27
C ALA A 72 0.99 5.74 10.89
N LEU A 73 0.19 6.79 10.67
CA LEU A 73 0.37 8.08 11.35
C LEU A 73 0.25 7.93 12.88
N GLN A 74 -0.79 7.22 13.37
CA GLN A 74 -0.99 6.98 14.80
C GLN A 74 0.16 6.18 15.45
N ARG A 75 0.83 5.32 14.67
CA ARG A 75 2.02 4.58 15.11
C ARG A 75 3.32 5.37 14.97
N ASN A 76 3.27 6.62 14.51
CA ASN A 76 4.43 7.47 14.19
C ASN A 76 5.38 6.86 13.13
N GLU A 77 4.85 6.00 12.26
CA GLU A 77 5.62 5.43 11.13
C GLU A 77 5.74 6.45 9.99
N LEU A 78 4.71 7.29 9.82
CA LEU A 78 4.63 8.38 8.86
C LEU A 78 4.61 9.72 9.57
N SER A 79 5.28 10.70 8.97
CA SER A 79 5.09 12.12 9.28
C SER A 79 3.80 12.67 8.67
N GLU A 80 3.39 13.87 9.10
CA GLU A 80 2.26 14.59 8.50
C GLU A 80 2.48 14.83 7.00
N ALA A 81 3.68 15.23 6.60
CA ALA A 81 4.01 15.48 5.19
C ALA A 81 3.92 14.21 4.32
N GLU A 82 4.40 13.07 4.82
CA GLU A 82 4.29 11.79 4.12
C GLU A 82 2.84 11.30 4.05
N THR A 83 2.08 11.54 5.11
CA THR A 83 0.64 11.26 5.16
C THR A 83 -0.10 12.08 4.11
N ASP A 84 0.17 13.38 4.02
CA ASP A 84 -0.46 14.28 3.04
C ASP A 84 -0.12 13.90 1.60
N ALA A 85 1.12 13.48 1.33
CA ALA A 85 1.53 12.99 0.01
C ALA A 85 0.75 11.74 -0.41
N LEU A 86 0.61 10.75 0.49
CA LEU A 86 -0.17 9.55 0.23
C LEU A 86 -1.66 9.88 0.02
N LEU A 87 -2.24 10.75 0.84
CA LEU A 87 -3.63 11.18 0.69
C LEU A 87 -3.85 12.00 -0.59
N SER A 88 -2.88 12.80 -1.03
CA SER A 88 -2.94 13.51 -2.32
C SER A 88 -3.05 12.54 -3.48
N PHE A 89 -2.19 11.53 -3.51
CA PHE A 89 -2.22 10.50 -4.54
C PHE A 89 -3.58 9.77 -4.56
N VAL A 90 -4.10 9.37 -3.40
CA VAL A 90 -5.42 8.72 -3.32
C VAL A 90 -6.53 9.61 -3.86
N ARG A 91 -6.49 10.92 -3.57
CA ARG A 91 -7.47 11.88 -4.10
C ARG A 91 -7.41 11.98 -5.62
N GLU A 92 -6.20 12.03 -6.19
CA GLU A 92 -5.99 12.11 -7.65
C GLU A 92 -6.58 10.90 -8.40
N LEU A 93 -6.64 9.73 -7.76
CA LEU A 93 -7.25 8.51 -8.35
C LEU A 93 -8.78 8.51 -8.33
N THR A 94 -9.40 9.41 -7.57
CA THR A 94 -10.86 9.46 -7.36
C THR A 94 -11.57 10.59 -8.11
N ILE A 95 -10.81 11.42 -8.83
CA ILE A 95 -11.29 12.54 -9.66
C ILE A 95 -11.41 12.08 -11.11
#